data_AF-A0A1V2EX11-F1
#
_entry.id   AF-A0A1V2EX11-F1
#
_cell.length_a   1.000
_cell.length_b   1.000
_cell.length_c   1.000
_cell.angle_alpha   90.00
_cell.angle_beta   90.00
_cell.angle_gamma   90.00
#
_symmetry.space_group_name_H-M   'P 1'
#
loop_
_entity.id
_entity.type
_entity.pdbx_description
1 polymer ?
#
loop_
_entity_poly.entity_id
_entity_poly.type
_entity_poly.pdbx_seq_one_letter_code
_entity_poly.pdbx_strand_id
1 'polypeptide(L)'
;MAINIDLTTVWAFIIAFAVFMYVVMDGFDLGIGILFPTFQVGEERDQAMNSIAPVWDGNETWLVLGGGGLLAAFPLAYSVILPATYPPIIAMLLGLIFRGVAFEFRWRAPRHRPLWDLAFSLGSLVAAFCQGVILGAVLQGVRVENQAYAGGWVDWLSPFTMLTGAGVVAGMLCSAPPGSSGRSKARPRYMPAGSPCTPEYAPWPRSRRSARRRRSSITSIGSAGSTCLASWPRHRCRC
;
A
#
# COMPACT_ATOMS: atom_id res chain seq x y z
N MET A 1 21.06 -38.23 -11.69
CA MET A 1 20.61 -37.80 -10.35
C MET A 1 19.10 -37.92 -10.34
N ALA A 2 18.56 -39.07 -9.93
CA ALA A 2 17.11 -39.23 -9.79
C ALA A 2 16.70 -38.54 -8.49
N ILE A 3 15.81 -37.54 -8.57
CA ILE A 3 15.22 -36.93 -7.38
C ILE A 3 14.25 -37.96 -6.82
N ASN A 4 14.64 -38.67 -5.76
CA ASN A 4 13.69 -39.46 -4.98
C ASN A 4 12.83 -38.47 -4.20
N ILE A 5 11.57 -38.32 -4.62
CA ILE A 5 10.60 -37.48 -3.95
C ILE A 5 10.14 -38.21 -2.68
N ASP A 6 10.83 -37.95 -1.58
CA ASP A 6 10.45 -38.38 -0.24
C ASP A 6 9.53 -37.34 0.42
N LEU A 7 8.79 -37.77 1.46
CA LEU A 7 7.86 -36.91 2.19
C LEU A 7 8.56 -35.66 2.74
N THR A 8 9.81 -35.80 3.17
CA THR A 8 10.67 -34.72 3.64
C THR A 8 10.89 -33.65 2.56
N THR A 9 11.24 -34.03 1.33
CA THR A 9 11.44 -33.09 0.23
C THR A 9 10.14 -32.39 -0.15
N VAL A 10 9.00 -33.10 -0.14
CA VAL A 10 7.68 -32.49 -0.41
C VAL A 10 7.36 -31.41 0.62
N TRP A 11 7.52 -31.71 1.91
CA TRP A 11 7.28 -30.73 2.98
C TRP A 11 8.25 -29.55 2.94
N ALA A 12 9.54 -29.81 2.69
CA ALA A 12 10.52 -28.75 2.53
C ALA A 12 10.14 -27.82 1.37
N PHE A 13 9.67 -28.36 0.24
CA PHE A 13 9.18 -27.58 -0.88
C PHE A 13 7.94 -26.76 -0.54
N ILE A 14 6.94 -27.35 0.14
CA ILE A 14 5.72 -26.64 0.56
C ILE A 14 6.06 -25.47 1.47
N ILE A 15 6.94 -25.66 2.46
CA ILE A 15 7.35 -24.60 3.40
C ILE A 15 8.15 -23.52 2.67
N ALA A 16 9.11 -23.92 1.83
CA ALA A 16 9.89 -22.97 1.04
C ALA A 16 8.99 -22.14 0.10
N PHE A 17 8.00 -22.78 -0.53
CA PHE A 17 7.00 -22.12 -1.36
C PHE A 17 6.11 -21.18 -0.53
N ALA A 18 5.65 -21.59 0.65
CA ALA A 18 4.85 -20.75 1.53
C ALA A 18 5.61 -19.48 1.96
N VAL A 19 6.86 -19.63 2.40
CA VAL A 19 7.72 -18.49 2.76
C VAL A 19 8.01 -17.62 1.54
N PHE A 20 8.26 -18.20 0.37
CA PHE A 20 8.45 -17.45 -0.86
C PHE A 20 7.21 -16.64 -1.25
N MET A 21 6.03 -17.27 -1.23
CA MET A 21 4.77 -16.58 -1.51
C MET A 21 4.50 -15.45 -0.51
N TYR A 22 4.79 -15.66 0.77
CA TYR A 22 4.72 -14.59 1.78
C TYR A 22 5.63 -13.42 1.39
N VAL A 23 6.91 -13.67 1.12
CA VAL A 23 7.88 -12.63 0.75
C VAL A 23 7.46 -11.85 -0.49
N VAL A 24 6.92 -12.53 -1.51
CA VAL A 24 6.51 -11.91 -2.78
C VAL A 24 5.22 -11.11 -2.63
N MET A 25 4.17 -11.72 -2.06
CA MET A 25 2.86 -11.07 -1.95
C MET A 25 2.88 -9.95 -0.91
N ASP A 26 3.48 -10.20 0.26
CA ASP A 26 3.60 -9.18 1.31
C ASP A 26 4.61 -8.09 0.93
N GLY A 27 5.62 -8.40 0.11
CA GLY A 27 6.60 -7.42 -0.34
C GLY A 27 6.01 -6.25 -1.14
N PHE A 28 4.94 -6.49 -1.91
CA PHE A 28 4.20 -5.43 -2.59
C PHE A 28 3.40 -4.57 -1.60
N ASP A 29 2.67 -5.20 -0.67
CA ASP A 29 1.87 -4.52 0.35
C ASP A 29 2.72 -3.66 1.29
N LEU A 30 3.85 -4.21 1.74
CA LEU A 30 4.83 -3.53 2.57
C LEU A 30 5.49 -2.38 1.79
N GLY A 31 5.82 -2.59 0.51
CA GLY A 31 6.36 -1.54 -0.36
C GLY A 31 5.42 -0.34 -0.48
N ILE A 32 4.13 -0.56 -0.77
CA ILE A 32 3.13 0.52 -0.81
C ILE A 32 2.99 1.16 0.58
N GLY A 33 3.02 0.37 1.65
CA GLY A 33 2.97 0.89 3.02
C GLY A 33 4.12 1.84 3.37
N ILE A 34 5.33 1.53 2.94
CA ILE A 34 6.50 2.39 3.16
C ILE A 34 6.38 3.67 2.31
N LEU A 35 5.92 3.57 1.06
CA LEU A 35 5.67 4.74 0.21
C LEU A 35 4.43 5.54 0.63
N PHE A 36 3.62 5.03 1.56
CA PHE A 36 2.32 5.62 1.89
C PHE A 36 2.34 7.13 2.21
N PRO A 37 3.33 7.67 2.95
CA PRO A 37 3.43 9.10 3.20
C PRO A 37 3.69 9.95 1.95
N THR A 38 4.22 9.35 0.88
CA THR A 38 4.55 10.05 -0.38
C THR A 38 3.34 10.28 -1.28
N PHE A 39 2.26 9.50 -1.12
CA PHE A 39 1.01 9.70 -1.87
C PHE A 39 0.26 10.96 -1.41
N GLN A 40 -0.48 11.57 -2.33
CA GLN A 40 -1.28 12.75 -2.06
C GLN A 40 -2.41 12.43 -1.07
N VAL A 41 -2.58 13.30 -0.09
CA VAL A 41 -3.64 13.17 0.91
C VAL A 41 -5.01 13.28 0.23
N GLY A 42 -5.83 12.24 0.35
CA GLY A 42 -7.16 12.17 -0.26
C GLY A 42 -7.36 10.86 -1.01
N GLU A 43 -7.92 10.96 -2.21
CA GLU A 43 -8.38 9.84 -3.03
C GLU A 43 -7.25 8.84 -3.38
N GLU A 44 -6.02 9.33 -3.61
CA GLU A 44 -4.87 8.46 -3.92
C GLU A 44 -4.50 7.52 -2.75
N ARG A 45 -4.47 8.05 -1.52
CA ARG A 45 -4.21 7.22 -0.33
C ARG A 45 -5.36 6.26 -0.03
N ASP A 46 -6.60 6.71 -0.22
CA ASP A 46 -7.76 5.86 0.00
C ASP A 46 -7.80 4.72 -1.04
N GLN A 47 -7.43 5.01 -2.29
CA GLN A 47 -7.31 4.00 -3.35
C GLN A 47 -6.19 2.98 -3.07
N ALA A 48 -5.02 3.45 -2.61
CA ALA A 48 -3.91 2.58 -2.23
C ALA A 48 -4.27 1.62 -1.07
N MET A 49 -5.04 2.09 -0.09
CA MET A 49 -5.51 1.24 1.01
C MET A 49 -6.58 0.26 0.55
N ASN A 50 -7.53 0.70 -0.27
CA ASN A 50 -8.59 -0.16 -0.79
C ASN A 50 -8.07 -1.28 -1.70
N SER A 51 -6.91 -1.11 -2.33
CA SER A 51 -6.27 -2.20 -3.10
C SER A 51 -5.62 -3.28 -2.23
N ILE A 52 -5.15 -2.92 -1.03
CA ILE A 52 -4.40 -3.84 -0.15
C ILE A 52 -5.34 -4.58 0.81
N ALA A 53 -6.37 -3.89 1.32
CA ALA A 53 -7.30 -4.43 2.30
C ALA A 53 -7.86 -5.84 2.00
N PRO A 54 -8.26 -6.20 0.76
CA PRO A 54 -8.81 -7.53 0.49
C PRO A 54 -7.76 -8.65 0.40
N VAL A 55 -6.49 -8.32 0.14
CA VAL A 55 -5.42 -9.32 -0.07
C VAL A 55 -4.54 -9.52 1.16
N TRP A 56 -4.48 -8.51 2.03
CA TRP A 56 -3.63 -8.51 3.22
C TRP A 56 -3.86 -9.71 4.14
N ASP A 57 -5.12 -10.03 4.46
CA ASP A 57 -5.44 -11.15 5.36
C ASP A 57 -4.96 -12.50 4.78
N GLY A 58 -5.03 -12.64 3.45
CA GLY A 58 -4.46 -13.78 2.73
C GLY A 58 -2.94 -13.87 2.85
N ASN A 59 -2.24 -12.74 2.87
CA ASN A 59 -0.78 -12.71 3.00
C ASN A 59 -0.31 -13.28 4.33
N GLU A 60 -1.02 -12.95 5.42
CA GLU A 60 -0.68 -13.46 6.76
C GLU A 60 -0.85 -14.98 6.85
N THR A 61 -1.77 -15.58 6.08
CA THR A 61 -1.93 -17.05 6.07
C THR A 61 -0.69 -17.78 5.55
N TRP A 62 0.07 -17.20 4.62
CA TRP A 62 1.33 -17.77 4.12
C TRP A 62 2.41 -17.80 5.20
N LEU A 63 2.49 -16.73 6.02
CA LEU A 63 3.39 -16.67 7.16
C LEU A 63 3.03 -17.75 8.19
N VAL A 64 1.74 -17.91 8.51
CA VAL A 64 1.27 -18.94 9.44
C VAL A 64 1.55 -20.34 8.90
N LEU A 65 1.34 -20.59 7.60
CA LEU A 65 1.67 -21.86 6.96
C LEU A 65 3.18 -22.14 6.99
N GLY A 66 4.02 -21.13 6.73
CA GLY A 66 5.47 -21.28 6.80
C GLY A 66 5.96 -21.61 8.21
N GLY A 67 5.54 -20.85 9.21
CA GLY A 67 5.94 -21.05 10.61
C GLY A 67 5.35 -22.34 11.22
N GLY A 68 4.05 -22.57 11.04
CA GLY A 68 3.36 -23.76 11.53
C GLY A 68 3.79 -25.03 10.80
N GLY A 69 4.00 -24.93 9.48
CA GLY A 69 4.53 -26.03 8.67
C GLY A 69 5.95 -26.42 9.09
N LEU A 70 6.81 -25.44 9.40
CA LEU A 70 8.15 -25.70 9.92
C LEU A 70 8.10 -26.42 11.27
N LEU A 71 7.23 -26.02 12.19
CA LEU A 71 7.03 -26.73 13.45
C LEU A 71 6.55 -28.17 13.23
N ALA A 72 5.59 -28.38 12.33
CA ALA A 72 4.97 -29.67 12.09
C ALA A 72 5.90 -30.67 11.38
N ALA A 73 6.63 -30.22 10.35
CA ALA A 73 7.48 -31.08 9.54
C ALA A 73 8.94 -31.14 10.03
N PHE A 74 9.45 -30.06 10.63
CA PHE A 74 10.86 -29.93 11.05
C PHE A 74 10.98 -29.29 12.44
N PRO A 75 10.51 -29.96 13.50
CA PRO A 75 10.48 -29.39 14.86
C PRO A 75 11.88 -28.99 15.37
N LEU A 76 12.92 -29.73 14.97
CA LEU A 76 14.31 -29.40 15.33
C LEU A 76 14.75 -28.06 14.74
N ALA A 77 14.46 -27.83 13.44
CA ALA A 77 14.77 -26.57 12.78
C ALA A 77 13.99 -25.41 13.42
N TYR A 78 12.71 -25.62 13.72
CA TYR A 78 11.87 -24.65 14.41
C TYR A 78 12.45 -24.26 15.79
N SER A 79 12.90 -25.26 16.57
CA SER A 79 13.45 -25.04 17.92
C SER A 79 14.77 -24.26 17.94
N VAL A 80 15.48 -24.20 16.81
CA VAL A 80 16.73 -23.43 16.67
C VAL A 80 16.47 -22.05 16.06
N ILE A 81 15.68 -22.00 14.98
CA ILE A 81 15.44 -20.76 14.21
C ILE A 81 14.59 -19.79 15.01
N LEU A 82 13.49 -20.26 15.64
CA LEU A 82 12.56 -19.38 16.33
C LEU A 82 13.25 -18.61 17.47
N PRO A 83 14.01 -19.23 18.39
CA PRO A 83 14.71 -18.48 19.45
C PRO A 83 15.76 -17.50 18.90
N ALA A 84 16.50 -17.91 17.86
CA ALA A 84 17.51 -17.07 17.23
C ALA A 84 16.93 -15.81 16.55
N THR A 85 15.67 -15.90 16.08
CA THR A 85 14.98 -14.83 15.37
C THR A 85 13.78 -14.29 16.14
N TYR A 86 13.72 -14.56 17.45
CA TYR A 86 12.57 -14.22 18.27
C TYR A 86 12.31 -12.71 18.31
N PRO A 87 13.31 -11.84 18.55
CA PRO A 87 13.08 -10.39 18.57
C PRO A 87 12.58 -9.82 17.23
N PRO A 88 13.19 -10.12 16.06
CA PRO A 88 12.67 -9.62 14.79
C PRO A 88 11.31 -10.20 14.41
N ILE A 89 10.99 -11.47 14.75
CA ILE A 89 9.65 -12.03 14.51
C ILE A 89 8.60 -11.27 15.32
N ILE A 90 8.84 -11.00 16.60
CA ILE A 90 7.88 -10.25 17.43
C ILE A 90 7.71 -8.82 16.91
N ALA A 91 8.81 -8.14 16.56
CA ALA A 91 8.74 -6.79 15.98
C ALA A 91 7.97 -6.76 14.66
N MET A 92 8.17 -7.77 13.80
CA MET A 92 7.42 -7.95 12.56
C MET A 92 5.92 -8.14 12.84
N LEU A 93 5.54 -9.07 13.70
CA LEU A 93 4.13 -9.33 14.06
C LEU A 93 3.45 -8.08 14.63
N LEU A 94 4.13 -7.31 15.48
CA LEU A 94 3.62 -6.03 15.97
C LEU A 94 3.40 -5.03 14.82
N GLY A 95 4.34 -4.93 13.87
CA GLY A 95 4.20 -4.10 12.67
C GLY A 95 2.97 -4.49 11.83
N LEU A 96 2.74 -5.79 11.64
CA LEU A 96 1.58 -6.33 10.90
C LEU A 96 0.26 -6.06 11.63
N ILE A 97 0.24 -6.12 12.97
CA ILE A 97 -0.93 -5.73 13.78
C ILE A 97 -1.22 -4.24 13.60
N PHE A 98 -0.21 -3.36 13.71
CA PHE A 98 -0.41 -1.92 13.50
C PHE A 98 -0.93 -1.61 12.09
N ARG A 99 -0.51 -2.37 11.09
CA ARG A 99 -1.03 -2.30 9.72
C ARG A 99 -2.53 -2.60 9.67
N GLY A 100 -2.95 -3.72 10.24
CA GLY A 100 -4.36 -4.11 10.34
C GLY A 100 -5.23 -3.09 11.10
N VAL A 101 -4.74 -2.61 12.25
CA VAL A 101 -5.43 -1.61 13.06
C VAL A 101 -5.55 -0.28 12.31
N ALA A 102 -4.51 0.14 11.58
CA ALA A 102 -4.54 1.38 10.80
C ALA A 102 -5.58 1.33 9.67
N PHE A 103 -5.79 0.16 9.03
CA PHE A 103 -6.85 -0.02 8.02
C PHE A 103 -8.25 0.23 8.62
N GLU A 104 -8.55 -0.43 9.73
CA GLU A 104 -9.87 -0.37 10.39
C GLU A 104 -10.15 1.04 10.96
N PHE A 105 -9.16 1.63 11.65
CA PHE A 105 -9.35 2.87 12.41
C PHE A 105 -9.28 4.15 11.58
N ARG A 106 -8.69 4.12 10.37
CA ARG A 106 -8.63 5.30 9.49
C ARG A 106 -10.01 5.82 9.09
N TRP A 107 -10.97 4.92 8.87
CA TRP A 107 -12.34 5.30 8.55
C TRP A 107 -13.15 5.69 9.79
N ARG A 108 -12.87 5.05 10.93
CA ARG A 108 -13.58 5.25 12.20
C ARG A 108 -13.20 6.55 12.92
N ALA A 109 -11.96 7.01 12.79
CA ALA A 109 -11.44 8.19 13.50
C ALA A 109 -10.79 9.22 12.55
N PRO A 110 -11.59 10.02 11.80
CA PRO A 110 -11.07 10.99 10.82
C PRO A 110 -10.08 12.02 11.41
N ARG A 111 -10.24 12.37 12.69
CA ARG A 111 -9.41 13.35 13.40
C ARG A 111 -7.97 12.88 13.64
N HIS A 112 -7.73 11.56 13.66
CA HIS A 112 -6.43 10.95 13.93
C HIS A 112 -5.83 10.25 12.70
N ARG A 113 -6.40 10.48 11.50
CA ARG A 113 -5.86 9.97 10.22
C ARG A 113 -4.34 10.09 10.08
N PRO A 114 -3.67 11.24 10.34
CA PRO A 114 -2.23 11.33 10.16
C PRO A 114 -1.43 10.41 11.11
N LEU A 115 -1.96 10.10 12.29
CA LEU A 115 -1.32 9.15 13.22
C LEU A 115 -1.44 7.71 12.71
N TRP A 116 -2.60 7.34 12.17
CA TRP A 116 -2.82 6.02 11.58
C TRP A 116 -2.03 5.83 10.29
N ASP A 117 -1.90 6.88 9.47
CA ASP A 117 -1.06 6.87 8.26
C ASP A 117 0.42 6.64 8.61
N LEU A 118 0.89 7.26 9.70
CA LEU A 118 2.23 7.05 10.21
C LEU A 118 2.41 5.65 10.79
N ALA A 119 1.44 5.16 11.58
CA ALA A 119 1.47 3.81 12.13
C ALA A 119 1.48 2.73 11.03
N PHE A 120 0.72 2.94 9.95
CA PHE A 120 0.72 2.09 8.77
C PHE A 120 2.10 2.05 8.11
N SER A 121 2.70 3.23 7.86
CA SER A 121 4.00 3.31 7.20
C SER A 121 5.14 2.76 8.05
N LEU A 122 5.16 3.07 9.35
CA LEU A 122 6.15 2.53 10.28
C LEU A 122 5.98 1.04 10.50
N GLY A 123 4.74 0.54 10.62
CA GLY A 123 4.44 -0.89 10.72
C GLY A 123 4.98 -1.66 9.52
N SER A 124 4.73 -1.16 8.31
CA SER A 124 5.25 -1.76 7.07
C SER A 124 6.77 -1.70 6.97
N LEU A 125 7.39 -0.59 7.38
CA LEU A 125 8.86 -0.47 7.40
C LEU A 125 9.50 -1.48 8.35
N VAL A 126 8.97 -1.59 9.58
CA VAL A 126 9.47 -2.52 10.59
C VAL A 126 9.30 -3.96 10.11
N ALA A 127 8.14 -4.33 9.57
CA ALA A 127 7.90 -5.67 9.07
C ALA A 127 8.86 -6.04 7.92
N ALA A 128 9.01 -5.15 6.92
CA ALA A 128 9.94 -5.35 5.80
C ALA A 128 11.40 -5.49 6.27
N PHE A 129 11.82 -4.63 7.20
CA PHE A 129 13.17 -4.67 7.76
C PHE A 129 13.42 -5.96 8.52
N CYS A 130 12.49 -6.35 9.41
CA CYS A 130 12.58 -7.58 10.19
C CYS A 130 12.61 -8.83 9.30
N GLN A 131 11.86 -8.87 8.20
CA GLN A 131 11.92 -9.96 7.23
C GLN A 131 13.33 -10.13 6.65
N GLY A 132 13.99 -9.03 6.28
CA GLY A 132 15.37 -9.08 5.79
C GLY A 132 16.40 -9.41 6.88
N VAL A 133 16.16 -9.00 8.13
CA VAL A 133 16.98 -9.38 9.28
C VAL A 133 16.86 -10.88 9.57
N ILE A 134 15.65 -11.44 9.54
CA ILE A 134 15.40 -12.87 9.72
C ILE A 134 16.13 -13.68 8.64
N LEU A 135 15.97 -13.28 7.36
CA LEU A 135 16.68 -13.90 6.25
C LEU A 135 18.20 -13.82 6.43
N GLY A 136 18.72 -12.65 6.81
CA GLY A 136 20.14 -12.46 7.08
C GLY A 136 20.66 -13.33 8.22
N ALA A 137 19.90 -13.45 9.32
CA ALA A 137 20.27 -14.27 10.47
C ALA A 137 20.33 -15.76 10.10
N VAL A 138 19.37 -16.24 9.30
CA VAL A 138 19.37 -17.62 8.79
C VAL A 138 20.55 -17.85 7.85
N LEU A 139 20.85 -16.91 6.94
CA LEU A 139 21.96 -17.03 5.98
C LEU A 139 23.34 -16.94 6.64
N GLN A 140 23.48 -16.09 7.67
CA GLN A 140 24.72 -15.96 8.44
C GLN A 140 25.04 -17.23 9.24
N GLY A 141 24.01 -18.03 9.53
CA GLY A 141 24.11 -19.22 10.37
C GLY A 141 23.95 -18.88 11.85
N VAL A 142 23.26 -19.77 12.54
CA VAL A 142 22.93 -19.63 13.96
C VAL A 142 23.87 -20.52 14.78
N ARG A 143 24.33 -20.04 15.94
CA ARG A 143 25.14 -20.86 16.85
C ARG A 143 24.25 -21.91 17.54
N VAL A 144 24.60 -23.18 17.34
CA VAL A 144 23.84 -24.33 17.87
C VAL A 144 24.76 -25.19 18.74
N GLU A 145 24.29 -25.56 19.93
CA GLU A 145 24.97 -26.50 20.82
C GLU A 145 23.93 -27.50 21.35
N ASN A 146 24.25 -28.80 21.33
CA ASN A 146 23.33 -29.88 21.73
C ASN A 146 21.96 -29.80 21.04
N GLN A 147 21.93 -29.44 19.76
CA GLN A 147 20.73 -29.24 18.95
C GLN A 147 19.78 -28.12 19.44
N ALA A 148 20.26 -27.25 20.32
CA ALA A 148 19.54 -26.08 20.80
C ALA A 148 20.27 -24.80 20.40
N TYR A 149 19.53 -23.70 20.32
CA TYR A 149 20.11 -22.38 20.13
C TYR A 149 21.03 -22.02 21.31
N ALA A 150 22.28 -21.69 21.01
CA ALA A 150 23.32 -21.36 22.01
C ALA A 150 23.86 -19.94 21.84
N GLY A 151 23.19 -19.11 21.02
CA GLY A 151 23.55 -17.72 20.81
C GLY A 151 23.04 -16.80 21.92
N GLY A 152 23.60 -15.60 21.97
CA GLY A 152 23.14 -14.51 22.84
C GLY A 152 21.90 -13.81 22.29
N TRP A 153 21.16 -13.13 23.17
CA TRP A 153 19.92 -12.41 22.80
C TRP A 153 20.08 -11.40 21.66
N VAL A 154 21.28 -10.87 21.43
CA VAL A 154 21.59 -9.84 20.43
C VAL A 154 22.30 -10.38 19.18
N ASP A 155 22.47 -11.69 19.05
CA ASP A 155 23.24 -12.27 17.93
C ASP A 155 22.57 -12.03 16.57
N TRP A 156 21.25 -11.80 16.56
CA TRP A 156 20.52 -11.38 15.36
C TRP A 156 20.86 -9.96 14.90
N LEU A 157 21.49 -9.14 15.76
CA LEU A 157 21.88 -7.75 15.47
C LEU A 157 23.34 -7.70 14.99
N SER A 158 23.59 -8.20 13.80
CA SER A 158 24.91 -8.15 13.16
C SER A 158 24.93 -7.10 12.04
N PRO A 159 26.10 -6.56 11.66
CA PRO A 159 26.19 -5.67 10.50
C PRO A 159 25.65 -6.32 9.22
N PHE A 160 25.79 -7.64 9.08
CA PHE A 160 25.25 -8.39 7.96
C PHE A 160 23.73 -8.43 7.96
N THR A 161 23.10 -8.73 9.11
CA THR A 161 21.63 -8.76 9.19
C THR A 161 21.00 -7.38 9.04
N MET A 162 21.68 -6.32 9.51
CA MET A 162 21.26 -4.94 9.27
C MET A 162 21.32 -4.60 7.77
N LEU A 163 22.37 -5.02 7.08
CA LEU A 163 22.53 -4.81 5.64
C LEU A 163 21.46 -5.57 4.84
N THR A 164 21.16 -6.82 5.19
CA THR A 164 20.10 -7.58 4.53
C THR A 164 18.72 -6.99 4.81
N GLY A 165 18.45 -6.54 6.04
CA GLY A 165 17.24 -5.79 6.39
C GLY A 165 17.06 -4.54 5.53
N ALA A 166 18.10 -3.71 5.44
CA ALA A 166 18.08 -2.51 4.60
C ALA A 166 17.96 -2.85 3.10
N GLY A 167 18.62 -3.90 2.64
CA GLY A 167 18.57 -4.37 1.26
C GLY A 167 17.17 -4.84 0.85
N VAL A 168 16.47 -5.57 1.73
CA VAL A 168 15.08 -5.99 1.49
C VAL A 168 14.14 -4.78 1.43
N VAL A 169 14.27 -3.83 2.37
CA VAL A 169 13.50 -2.57 2.34
C VAL A 169 13.74 -1.84 1.02
N ALA A 170 15.00 -1.67 0.60
CA ALA A 170 15.34 -1.04 -0.67
C ALA A 170 14.76 -1.79 -1.88
N GLY A 171 14.79 -3.12 -1.88
CA GLY A 171 14.20 -3.96 -2.92
C GLY A 171 12.67 -3.82 -3.02
N MET A 172 11.98 -3.79 -1.89
CA MET A 172 10.53 -3.58 -1.83
C MET A 172 10.15 -2.16 -2.28
N LEU A 173 10.93 -1.14 -1.90
CA LEU A 173 10.75 0.23 -2.39
C LEU A 173 10.89 0.34 -3.91
N CYS A 174 11.82 -0.41 -4.50
CA CYS A 174 12.03 -0.40 -5.95
C CYS A 174 10.95 -1.18 -6.71
N SER A 175 10.33 -2.16 -6.05
CA SER A 175 9.26 -2.99 -6.60
C SER A 175 7.89 -2.31 -6.47
N ALA A 176 7.74 -1.40 -5.51
CA ALA A 176 6.57 -0.55 -5.41
C ALA A 176 6.51 0.44 -6.59
N PRO A 177 5.32 0.64 -7.19
CA PRO A 177 5.18 1.62 -8.26
C PRO A 177 5.61 3.00 -7.75
N PRO A 178 6.32 3.80 -8.55
CA PRO A 178 6.73 5.13 -8.14
C PRO A 178 5.49 5.92 -7.74
N GLY A 179 5.40 6.23 -6.44
CA GLY A 179 4.39 7.16 -5.93
C GLY A 179 4.45 8.43 -6.75
N SER A 180 3.29 8.97 -7.09
CA SER A 180 3.13 10.03 -8.08
C SER A 180 3.79 11.36 -7.67
N SER A 181 5.12 11.40 -7.64
CA SER A 181 5.91 12.64 -7.71
C SER A 181 5.91 13.22 -9.14
N GLY A 182 5.04 12.71 -10.02
CA GLY A 182 4.67 13.28 -11.29
C GLY A 182 3.56 14.32 -11.14
N ARG A 183 3.95 15.53 -10.74
CA ARG A 183 3.43 16.81 -11.28
C ARG A 183 1.94 16.81 -11.63
N SER A 184 1.10 17.32 -10.73
CA SER A 184 -0.23 17.85 -11.11
C SER A 184 -0.03 18.98 -12.14
N LYS A 185 -0.01 18.63 -13.42
CA LYS A 185 -0.13 19.54 -14.55
C LYS A 185 -1.07 18.90 -15.55
N ALA A 186 -2.36 19.05 -15.29
CA ALA A 186 -3.36 19.55 -16.23
C ALA A 186 -4.75 19.06 -15.82
N ARG A 187 -5.60 20.00 -15.39
CA ARG A 187 -6.95 20.18 -15.95
C ARG A 187 -7.61 21.46 -15.41
N PRO A 188 -7.23 22.66 -15.85
CA PRO A 188 -8.24 23.62 -16.23
C PRO A 188 -8.82 23.13 -17.57
N ARG A 189 -10.04 22.60 -17.55
CA ARG A 189 -10.76 22.28 -18.78
C ARG A 189 -11.12 23.62 -19.45
N TYR A 190 -10.20 24.17 -20.24
CA TYR A 190 -10.54 25.24 -21.18
C TYR A 190 -11.51 24.64 -22.19
N MET A 191 -12.73 25.16 -22.19
CA MET A 191 -13.71 24.89 -23.24
C MET A 191 -13.12 25.39 -24.57
N PRO A 192 -13.17 24.59 -25.65
CA PRO A 192 -12.70 25.06 -26.95
C PRO A 192 -13.55 26.24 -27.41
N ALA A 193 -12.90 27.34 -27.82
CA ALA A 193 -13.59 28.47 -28.42
C ALA A 193 -14.35 27.99 -29.67
N GLY A 194 -15.68 28.14 -29.66
CA GLY A 194 -16.56 27.69 -30.75
C GLY A 194 -17.44 26.47 -30.45
N SER A 195 -17.43 25.92 -29.23
CA SER A 195 -18.39 24.86 -28.85
C SER A 195 -19.83 25.40 -28.76
N PRO A 196 -20.85 24.74 -29.34
CA PRO A 196 -22.25 25.15 -29.20
C PRO A 196 -22.67 25.19 -27.74
N CYS A 197 -23.30 26.28 -27.30
CA CYS A 197 -23.96 26.36 -25.99
C CYS A 197 -25.18 25.43 -26.00
N THR A 198 -25.03 24.20 -25.53
CA THR A 198 -26.19 23.34 -25.26
C THR A 198 -26.79 23.70 -23.91
N PRO A 199 -28.14 23.69 -23.75
CA PRO A 199 -28.81 24.25 -22.56
C PRO A 199 -28.70 23.38 -21.29
N GLU A 200 -28.00 22.24 -21.35
CA GLU A 200 -28.19 21.15 -20.39
C GLU A 200 -27.36 21.26 -19.10
N TYR A 201 -26.43 22.23 -19.03
CA TYR A 201 -25.58 22.45 -17.86
C TYR A 201 -25.89 23.77 -17.13
N ALA A 202 -27.15 23.95 -16.71
CA ALA A 202 -27.52 25.04 -15.79
C ALA A 202 -27.57 24.51 -14.34
N PRO A 203 -26.80 25.07 -13.38
CA PRO A 203 -26.90 24.68 -11.98
C PRO A 203 -28.24 25.09 -11.37
N TRP A 204 -28.82 24.21 -10.55
CA TRP A 204 -30.08 24.41 -9.83
C TRP A 204 -30.09 25.71 -8.98
N PRO A 205 -31.15 26.55 -9.05
CA PRO A 205 -31.19 27.82 -8.34
C PRO A 205 -31.50 27.65 -6.84
N ARG A 206 -30.67 28.26 -5.98
CA ARG A 206 -30.74 28.22 -4.50
C ARG A 206 -31.88 29.03 -3.83
N SER A 207 -32.89 29.53 -4.55
CA SER A 207 -34.08 30.11 -3.89
C SER A 207 -35.33 30.10 -4.76
N ARG A 208 -36.49 29.81 -4.13
CA ARG A 208 -37.79 29.61 -4.82
C ARG A 208 -38.37 30.86 -5.50
N ARG A 209 -37.83 32.07 -5.29
CA ARG A 209 -38.36 33.32 -5.89
C ARG A 209 -37.88 33.58 -7.31
N SER A 210 -36.75 33.01 -7.76
CA SER A 210 -36.21 33.25 -9.11
C SER A 210 -36.73 32.30 -10.19
N ALA A 211 -37.40 31.20 -9.82
CA ALA A 211 -37.95 30.23 -10.77
C ALA A 211 -39.19 30.77 -11.54
N ARG A 212 -39.98 31.66 -10.91
CA ARG A 212 -41.26 32.11 -11.49
C ARG A 212 -41.11 33.17 -12.59
N ARG A 213 -39.98 33.88 -12.64
CA ARG A 213 -39.74 34.99 -13.59
C ARG A 213 -39.10 34.59 -14.91
N ARG A 214 -38.57 33.36 -15.02
CA ARG A 214 -37.86 32.86 -16.22
C ARG A 214 -38.72 32.03 -17.18
N ARG A 215 -39.97 31.72 -16.79
CA ARG A 215 -40.88 30.91 -17.63
C ARG A 215 -41.62 31.72 -18.70
N SER A 216 -41.58 33.05 -18.64
CA SER A 216 -42.37 33.92 -19.53
C SER A 216 -41.60 34.51 -20.71
N SER A 217 -40.30 34.24 -20.86
CA SER A 217 -39.43 34.95 -21.82
C SER A 217 -38.68 34.04 -22.81
N ILE A 218 -39.08 32.77 -22.96
CA ILE A 218 -38.39 31.80 -23.83
C ILE A 218 -39.16 31.50 -25.14
N THR A 219 -40.36 32.05 -25.34
CA THR A 219 -41.20 31.73 -26.52
C THR A 219 -41.08 32.67 -27.71
N SER A 220 -40.10 33.57 -27.79
CA SER A 220 -39.88 34.35 -29.01
C SER A 220 -38.41 34.52 -29.33
N ILE A 221 -38.12 34.55 -30.63
CA ILE A 221 -36.87 34.86 -31.32
C ILE A 221 -36.15 33.62 -31.87
N GLY A 222 -36.62 33.21 -33.06
CA GLY A 222 -35.82 32.55 -34.08
C GLY A 222 -35.03 33.56 -34.94
N SER A 223 -34.13 33.00 -35.74
CA SER A 223 -33.42 33.58 -36.90
C SER A 223 -32.63 34.88 -36.71
N ALA A 224 -31.30 34.79 -36.70
CA ALA A 224 -30.37 35.61 -37.50
C ALA A 224 -28.92 35.45 -36.98
N GLY A 225 -27.97 35.20 -37.88
CA GLY A 225 -26.54 35.24 -37.57
C GLY A 225 -26.03 36.68 -37.42
N SER A 226 -25.02 36.90 -36.59
CA SER A 226 -23.98 37.93 -36.76
C SER A 226 -22.90 37.85 -35.67
N THR A 227 -21.70 37.55 -36.15
CA THR A 227 -20.37 38.08 -35.81
C THR A 227 -20.25 39.05 -34.61
N CYS A 228 -19.40 38.68 -33.66
CA CYS A 228 -18.90 39.56 -32.60
C CYS A 228 -18.00 40.68 -33.17
N LEU A 229 -18.48 41.91 -33.13
CA LEU A 229 -17.66 43.10 -33.32
C LEU A 229 -17.09 43.58 -31.98
N ALA A 230 -15.78 43.85 -32.00
CA ALA A 230 -14.95 44.23 -30.89
C ALA A 230 -15.20 45.66 -30.39
N SER A 231 -15.33 45.86 -29.07
CA SER A 231 -14.83 47.04 -28.35
C SER A 231 -15.08 46.93 -26.82
N TRP A 232 -14.05 46.45 -26.11
CA TRP A 232 -13.70 46.73 -24.69
C TRP A 232 -14.65 46.29 -23.53
N PRO A 233 -14.14 46.05 -22.29
CA PRO A 233 -12.89 45.40 -21.89
C PRO A 233 -13.12 44.17 -20.95
N ARG A 234 -12.54 43.04 -21.37
CA ARG A 234 -11.95 41.95 -20.56
C ARG A 234 -12.81 41.27 -19.47
N HIS A 235 -13.45 40.20 -19.96
CA HIS A 235 -13.54 38.86 -19.35
C HIS A 235 -14.71 38.57 -18.39
N ARG A 236 -15.92 38.95 -18.80
CA ARG A 236 -17.11 38.09 -18.67
C ARG A 236 -17.67 37.78 -20.05
N CYS A 237 -17.02 36.86 -20.77
CA CYS A 237 -17.68 36.11 -21.84
C CYS A 237 -17.64 34.65 -21.41
N ARG A 238 -18.77 34.18 -20.90
CA ARG A 238 -19.05 32.78 -20.62
C ARG A 238 -19.36 32.05 -21.93
N CYS A 239 -18.94 30.81 -22.01
CA CYS A 239 -19.90 29.75 -22.32
C CYS A 239 -20.28 29.12 -20.97
#